data_AF-A0A920MR14-F1
#
_entry.id   AF-A0A920MR14-F1
#
_cell.length_a   1.000
_cell.length_b   1.000
_cell.length_c   1.000
_cell.angle_alpha   90.00
_cell.angle_beta   90.00
_cell.angle_gamma   90.00
#
_symmetry.space_group_name_H-M   'P 1'
#
loop_
_entity.id
_entity.type
_entity.pdbx_description
1 polymer ?
#
loop_
_entity_poly.entity_id
_entity_poly.type
_entity_poly.pdbx_seq_one_letter_code
_entity_poly.pdbx_strand_id
1 'polypeptide(L)'
;MDDLQNALENMDMNSLQEALSDLSENMGQIENDLDRYLEIFKKFQAEQKLDEIQNRMQQLIEQQQALDQEISQTQDNDDVSTLERLAQEEERNLDEFENIISLMEEAAEAIEPFSETSSNELSELSDSELSQELENSLGETIESLSQQNITDANNASQESLDNMEMMMQQMMNIQQGFSQETVSEMIEKFQGLMQDMLYLSSEEEKLRDDVKQSSRNSPRLRELASRQQLLQDQLQSITKQMMELSNETFAITPEFGRGIGKANAGMEEAKTKLTDRNLNQAGKNQDAAMEGLNEATLGLSIVCKACRSQALPVGMNNF
;
A
#
# COMPACT_ATOMS: atom_id res chain seq x y z
N MET A 1 10.75 -25.40 18.18
CA MET A 1 12.15 -25.65 18.59
C MET A 1 12.21 -26.59 19.78
N ASP A 2 11.43 -26.33 20.85
CA ASP A 2 11.35 -27.22 22.02
C ASP A 2 10.86 -28.64 21.69
N ASP A 3 9.91 -28.79 20.76
CA ASP A 3 9.36 -30.10 20.37
C ASP A 3 10.35 -30.96 19.56
N LEU A 4 11.13 -30.33 18.66
CA LEU A 4 12.19 -31.01 17.90
C LEU A 4 13.31 -31.49 18.83
N GLN A 5 13.63 -30.68 19.84
CA GLN A 5 14.66 -30.98 20.83
C GLN A 5 14.22 -32.14 21.75
N ASN A 6 12.94 -32.16 22.16
CA ASN A 6 12.34 -33.27 22.92
C ASN A 6 12.19 -34.56 22.09
N ALA A 7 11.91 -34.48 20.79
CA ALA A 7 11.81 -35.64 19.90
C ALA A 7 13.18 -36.29 19.63
N LEU A 8 14.23 -35.48 19.50
CA LEU A 8 15.63 -35.94 19.39
C LEU A 8 16.13 -36.61 20.67
N GLU A 9 15.71 -36.12 21.85
CA GLU A 9 16.05 -36.74 23.13
C GLU A 9 15.34 -38.09 23.37
N ASN A 10 14.11 -38.25 22.86
CA ASN A 10 13.30 -39.46 23.12
C ASN A 10 13.35 -40.50 21.99
N MET A 11 14.04 -40.24 20.88
CA MET A 11 14.18 -41.12 19.70
C MET A 11 12.85 -41.71 19.18
N ASP A 12 11.74 -40.98 19.30
CA ASP A 12 10.48 -41.37 18.66
C ASP A 12 10.51 -40.92 17.19
N MET A 13 10.65 -41.88 16.29
CA MET A 13 10.75 -41.63 14.86
C MET A 13 9.50 -40.98 14.28
N ASN A 14 8.32 -41.20 14.87
CA ASN A 14 7.08 -40.57 14.45
C ASN A 14 7.04 -39.10 14.89
N SER A 15 7.42 -38.80 16.14
CA SER A 15 7.51 -37.42 16.63
C SER A 15 8.61 -36.62 15.93
N LEU A 16 9.72 -37.27 15.54
CA LEU A 16 10.76 -36.63 14.73
C LEU A 16 10.24 -36.29 13.32
N GLN A 17 9.49 -37.20 12.70
CA GLN A 17 8.89 -36.98 11.39
C GLN A 17 7.82 -35.88 11.42
N GLU A 18 7.00 -35.85 12.47
CA GLU A 18 6.00 -34.80 12.72
C GLU A 18 6.67 -33.44 12.97
N ALA A 19 7.68 -33.38 13.85
CA ALA A 19 8.42 -32.14 14.11
C ALA A 19 9.21 -31.63 12.88
N LEU A 20 9.71 -32.52 12.01
CA LEU A 20 10.34 -32.15 10.73
C LEU A 20 9.31 -31.70 9.69
N SER A 21 8.12 -32.30 9.66
CA SER A 21 7.01 -31.88 8.82
C SER A 21 6.51 -30.49 9.23
N ASP A 22 6.29 -30.28 10.54
CA ASP A 22 5.91 -28.99 11.11
C ASP A 22 6.99 -27.93 10.83
N LEU A 23 8.28 -28.27 10.96
CA LEU A 23 9.36 -27.35 10.62
C LEU A 23 9.36 -27.00 9.12
N SER A 24 9.11 -27.97 8.25
CA SER A 24 9.05 -27.78 6.80
C SER A 24 7.84 -26.94 6.38
N GLU A 25 6.66 -27.18 6.97
CA GLU A 25 5.46 -26.36 6.74
C GLU A 25 5.68 -24.93 7.26
N ASN A 26 6.27 -24.77 8.45
CA ASN A 26 6.65 -23.47 8.98
C ASN A 26 7.68 -22.75 8.10
N MET A 27 8.64 -23.46 7.49
CA MET A 27 9.58 -22.86 6.54
C MET A 27 8.87 -22.37 5.28
N GLY A 28 7.92 -23.13 4.73
CA GLY A 28 7.12 -22.68 3.59
C GLY A 28 6.22 -21.48 3.94
N GLN A 29 5.71 -21.40 5.16
CA GLN A 29 4.94 -20.24 5.62
C GLN A 29 5.84 -19.00 5.80
N ILE A 30 7.05 -19.17 6.33
CA ILE A 30 8.04 -18.10 6.45
C ILE A 30 8.44 -17.57 5.07
N GLU A 31 8.66 -18.45 4.08
CA GLU A 31 8.99 -18.03 2.71
C GLU A 31 7.87 -17.18 2.10
N ASN A 32 6.61 -17.61 2.20
CA ASN A 32 5.46 -16.83 1.75
C ASN A 32 5.33 -15.49 2.47
N ASP A 33 5.56 -15.45 3.79
CA ASP A 33 5.54 -14.21 4.56
C ASP A 33 6.65 -13.26 4.10
N LEU A 34 7.86 -13.77 3.81
CA LEU A 34 8.98 -12.98 3.28
C LEU A 34 8.70 -12.41 1.90
N ASP A 35 8.09 -13.19 1.00
CA ASP A 35 7.69 -12.72 -0.33
C ASP A 35 6.66 -11.59 -0.22
N ARG A 36 5.67 -11.73 0.67
CA ARG A 36 4.73 -10.63 0.99
C ARG A 36 5.46 -9.40 1.49
N TYR A 37 6.37 -9.56 2.47
CA TYR A 37 7.11 -8.42 3.02
C TYR A 37 7.92 -7.71 1.94
N LEU A 38 8.50 -8.46 1.01
CA LEU A 38 9.27 -7.93 -0.10
C LEU A 38 8.41 -7.09 -1.04
N GLU A 39 7.23 -7.58 -1.43
CA GLU A 39 6.33 -6.83 -2.33
C GLU A 39 5.82 -5.54 -1.69
N ILE A 40 5.41 -5.59 -0.42
CA ILE A 40 4.97 -4.38 0.28
C ILE A 40 6.15 -3.41 0.47
N PHE A 41 7.36 -3.93 0.72
CA PHE A 41 8.55 -3.10 0.85
C PHE A 41 8.92 -2.40 -0.46
N LYS A 42 8.81 -3.08 -1.62
CA LYS A 42 9.01 -2.46 -2.94
C LYS A 42 8.03 -1.32 -3.18
N LYS A 43 6.75 -1.52 -2.86
CA LYS A 43 5.74 -0.46 -2.97
C LYS A 43 6.08 0.73 -2.07
N PHE A 44 6.44 0.47 -0.81
CA PHE A 44 6.86 1.52 0.12
C PHE A 44 8.10 2.26 -0.37
N GLN A 45 9.08 1.56 -0.95
CA GLN A 45 10.26 2.18 -1.53
C GLN A 45 9.90 3.10 -2.71
N ALA A 46 8.93 2.69 -3.54
CA ALA A 46 8.43 3.49 -4.64
C ALA A 46 7.72 4.77 -4.13
N GLU A 47 6.88 4.65 -3.10
CA GLU A 47 6.27 5.80 -2.39
C GLU A 47 7.33 6.75 -1.84
N GLN A 48 8.38 6.23 -1.19
CA GLN A 48 9.47 7.05 -0.66
C GLN A 48 10.25 7.79 -1.74
N LYS A 49 10.41 7.22 -2.94
CA LYS A 49 11.04 7.93 -4.07
C LYS A 49 10.20 9.13 -4.54
N LEU A 50 8.87 9.00 -4.57
CA LEU A 50 7.97 10.12 -4.88
C LEU A 50 8.05 11.22 -3.82
N ASP A 51 8.09 10.84 -2.54
CA ASP A 51 8.26 11.78 -1.42
C ASP A 51 9.64 12.49 -1.50
N GLU A 52 10.69 11.76 -1.87
CA GLU A 52 12.04 12.32 -2.02
C GLU A 52 12.07 13.40 -3.10
N ILE A 53 11.47 13.16 -4.27
CA ILE A 53 11.36 14.14 -5.36
C ILE A 53 10.67 15.42 -4.86
N GLN A 54 9.53 15.31 -4.19
CA GLN A 54 8.81 16.48 -3.67
C GLN A 54 9.62 17.27 -2.65
N ASN A 55 10.30 16.57 -1.72
CA ASN A 55 11.13 17.24 -0.71
C ASN A 55 12.32 17.95 -1.34
N ARG A 56 12.98 17.34 -2.34
CA ARG A 56 14.11 17.95 -3.06
C ARG A 56 13.64 19.13 -3.90
N MET A 57 12.50 19.00 -4.60
CA MET A 57 11.91 20.11 -5.35
C MET A 57 11.55 21.29 -4.45
N GLN A 58 10.97 21.03 -3.27
CA GLN A 58 10.68 22.07 -2.28
C GLN A 58 11.95 22.77 -1.79
N GLN A 59 13.02 22.01 -1.51
CA GLN A 59 14.31 22.58 -1.11
C GLN A 59 14.93 23.42 -2.22
N LEU A 60 14.85 22.97 -3.47
CA LEU A 60 15.33 23.70 -4.64
C LEU A 60 14.54 25.00 -4.85
N ILE A 61 13.21 24.99 -4.68
CA ILE A 61 12.39 26.21 -4.69
C ILE A 61 12.85 27.20 -3.61
N GLU A 62 13.06 26.75 -2.38
CA GLU A 62 13.53 27.62 -1.29
C GLU A 62 14.92 28.22 -1.57
N GLN A 63 15.81 27.44 -2.17
CA GLN A 63 17.15 27.90 -2.58
C GLN A 63 17.05 28.93 -3.72
N GLN A 64 16.25 28.66 -4.74
CA GLN A 64 16.03 29.56 -5.87
C GLN A 64 15.37 30.87 -5.40
N GLN A 65 14.42 30.83 -4.47
CA GLN A 65 13.78 32.03 -3.92
C GLN A 65 14.77 32.91 -3.14
N ALA A 66 15.69 32.30 -2.39
CA ALA A 66 16.74 33.04 -1.71
C ALA A 66 17.70 33.69 -2.72
N LEU A 67 18.08 32.94 -3.75
CA LEU A 67 18.98 33.40 -4.80
C LEU A 67 18.37 34.54 -5.63
N ASP A 68 17.11 34.40 -6.06
CA ASP A 68 16.34 35.43 -6.76
C ASP A 68 16.31 36.76 -5.97
N GLN A 69 16.09 36.68 -4.65
CA GLN A 69 16.10 37.85 -3.77
C GLN A 69 17.49 38.51 -3.70
N GLU A 70 18.57 37.74 -3.70
CA GLU A 70 19.94 38.27 -3.75
C GLU A 70 20.24 38.93 -5.09
N ILE A 71 19.85 38.30 -6.21
CA ILE A 71 20.00 38.87 -7.56
C ILE A 71 19.21 40.19 -7.68
N SER A 72 17.99 40.25 -7.14
CA SER A 72 17.15 41.45 -7.15
C SER A 72 17.70 42.62 -6.31
N GLN A 73 18.49 42.32 -5.28
CA GLN A 73 19.14 43.32 -4.42
C GLN A 73 20.48 43.79 -4.98
N THR A 74 21.03 43.07 -5.96
CA THR A 74 22.30 43.37 -6.59
C THR A 74 22.16 44.59 -7.51
N GLN A 75 23.11 45.52 -7.42
CA GLN A 75 23.17 46.71 -8.27
C GLN A 75 24.17 46.50 -9.41
N ASP A 76 23.97 47.20 -10.54
CA ASP A 76 24.88 47.18 -11.70
C ASP A 76 26.35 47.55 -11.39
N ASN A 77 26.65 48.08 -10.20
CA ASN A 77 27.99 48.45 -9.75
C ASN A 77 28.57 47.51 -8.67
N ASP A 78 27.89 46.42 -8.34
CA ASP A 78 28.41 45.43 -7.40
C ASP A 78 29.63 44.70 -7.96
N ASP A 79 30.47 44.19 -7.06
CA ASP A 79 31.75 43.58 -7.43
C ASP A 79 31.53 42.30 -8.27
N VAL A 80 32.40 42.09 -9.25
CA VAL A 80 32.36 40.92 -10.16
C VAL A 80 32.38 39.61 -9.37
N SER A 81 33.06 39.63 -8.21
CA SER A 81 33.12 38.50 -7.28
C SER A 81 31.75 38.07 -6.71
N THR A 82 30.81 39.01 -6.55
CA THR A 82 29.44 38.71 -6.10
C THR A 82 28.66 37.98 -7.19
N LEU A 83 28.76 38.45 -8.44
CA LEU A 83 28.06 37.86 -9.58
C LEU A 83 28.58 36.47 -9.92
N GLU A 84 29.89 36.26 -9.84
CA GLU A 84 30.49 34.94 -10.00
C GLU A 84 30.01 33.96 -8.92
N ARG A 85 29.79 34.41 -7.68
CA ARG A 85 29.22 33.56 -6.62
C ARG A 85 27.77 33.20 -6.91
N LEU A 86 26.94 34.18 -7.28
CA LEU A 86 25.53 33.93 -7.60
C LEU A 86 25.40 32.95 -8.77
N ALA A 87 26.23 33.10 -9.81
CA ALA A 87 26.25 32.18 -10.94
C ALA A 87 26.64 30.74 -10.53
N GLN A 88 27.58 30.58 -9.59
CA GLN A 88 27.94 29.26 -9.04
C GLN A 88 26.86 28.66 -8.15
N GLU A 89 26.07 29.48 -7.47
CA GLU A 89 24.92 29.01 -6.69
C GLU A 89 23.79 28.56 -7.64
N GLU A 90 23.54 29.31 -8.71
CA GLU A 90 22.59 28.94 -9.77
C GLU A 90 23.02 27.66 -10.50
N GLU A 91 24.32 27.48 -10.78
CA GLU A 91 24.87 26.23 -11.35
C GLU A 91 24.59 25.02 -10.45
N ARG A 92 24.62 25.17 -9.12
CA ARG A 92 24.24 24.10 -8.19
C ARG A 92 22.73 23.82 -8.20
N ASN A 93 21.91 24.85 -8.39
CA ASN A 93 20.46 24.69 -8.52
C ASN A 93 20.11 23.93 -9.80
N LEU A 94 20.81 24.24 -10.90
CA LEU A 94 20.71 23.49 -12.16
C LEU A 94 21.15 22.02 -12.00
N ASP A 95 22.31 21.78 -11.39
CA ASP A 95 22.77 20.42 -11.10
C ASP A 95 21.75 19.65 -10.23
N GLU A 96 21.18 20.28 -9.20
CA GLU A 96 20.17 19.66 -8.35
C GLU A 96 18.89 19.35 -9.13
N PHE A 97 18.47 20.25 -10.02
CA PHE A 97 17.33 20.02 -10.91
C PHE A 97 17.55 18.82 -11.84
N GLU A 98 18.71 18.72 -12.49
CA GLU A 98 19.06 17.55 -13.33
C GLU A 98 19.04 16.25 -12.52
N ASN A 99 19.52 16.28 -11.27
CA ASN A 99 19.44 15.12 -10.38
C ASN A 99 18.00 14.78 -9.96
N ILE A 100 17.10 15.76 -9.87
CA ILE A 100 15.67 15.54 -9.62
C ILE A 100 15.03 14.89 -10.86
N ILE A 101 15.36 15.34 -12.07
CA ILE A 101 14.89 14.72 -13.33
C ILE A 101 15.30 13.24 -13.40
N SER A 102 16.57 12.93 -13.13
CA SER A 102 17.02 11.54 -13.10
C SER A 102 16.31 10.72 -12.01
N LEU A 103 16.04 11.31 -10.84
CA LEU A 103 15.28 10.64 -9.79
C LEU A 103 13.82 10.37 -10.21
N MET A 104 13.21 11.27 -11.00
CA MET A 104 11.86 11.06 -11.55
C MET A 104 11.81 9.89 -12.53
N GLU A 105 12.80 9.73 -13.40
CA GLU A 105 12.92 8.57 -14.29
C GLU A 105 13.04 7.26 -13.48
N GLU A 106 13.92 7.22 -12.48
CA GLU A 106 14.05 6.05 -11.60
C GLU A 106 12.78 5.77 -10.80
N ALA A 107 12.07 6.82 -10.38
CA ALA A 107 10.82 6.69 -9.65
C ALA A 107 9.72 6.15 -10.57
N ALA A 108 9.66 6.59 -11.83
CA ALA A 108 8.71 6.07 -12.82
C ALA A 108 8.86 4.56 -12.98
N GLU A 109 10.08 4.06 -13.20
CA GLU A 109 10.37 2.62 -13.27
C GLU A 109 9.96 1.86 -11.98
N ALA A 110 10.16 2.48 -10.82
CA ALA A 110 9.83 1.86 -9.53
C ALA A 110 8.32 1.80 -9.27
N ILE A 111 7.54 2.77 -9.75
CA ILE A 111 6.08 2.83 -9.55
C ILE A 111 5.28 2.08 -10.62
N GLU A 112 5.86 1.83 -11.80
CA GLU A 112 5.21 1.13 -12.93
C GLU A 112 4.47 -0.16 -12.53
N PRO A 113 5.04 -1.07 -11.71
CA PRO A 113 4.34 -2.31 -11.33
C PRO A 113 3.07 -2.09 -10.50
N PHE A 114 2.91 -0.91 -9.90
CA PHE A 114 1.81 -0.56 -9.00
C PHE A 114 0.82 0.44 -9.63
N SER A 115 1.29 1.28 -10.55
CA SER A 115 0.48 2.23 -11.32
C SER A 115 1.19 2.58 -12.63
N GLU A 116 0.72 1.99 -13.73
CA GLU A 116 1.20 2.32 -15.07
C GLU A 116 0.86 3.78 -15.43
N THR A 117 -0.31 4.26 -14.97
CA THR A 117 -0.77 5.63 -15.22
C THR A 117 0.19 6.66 -14.61
N SER A 118 0.47 6.57 -13.31
CA SER A 118 1.36 7.53 -12.63
C SER A 118 2.81 7.39 -13.08
N SER A 119 3.24 6.18 -13.46
CA SER A 119 4.55 5.97 -14.10
C SER A 119 4.68 6.78 -15.39
N ASN A 120 3.69 6.68 -16.27
CA ASN A 120 3.69 7.41 -17.53
C ASN A 120 3.61 8.92 -17.30
N GLU A 121 2.74 9.40 -16.41
CA GLU A 121 2.63 10.83 -16.09
C GLU A 121 3.95 11.38 -15.52
N LEU A 122 4.67 10.62 -14.69
CA LEU A 122 5.94 11.05 -14.12
C LEU A 122 7.06 11.10 -15.16
N SER A 123 7.11 10.13 -16.06
CA SER A 123 8.05 10.12 -17.20
C SER A 123 7.72 11.22 -18.21
N GLU A 124 6.44 11.49 -18.46
CA GLU A 124 6.02 12.60 -19.32
C GLU A 124 6.39 13.95 -18.69
N LEU A 125 6.29 14.07 -17.37
CA LEU A 125 6.71 15.28 -16.66
C LEU A 125 8.23 15.47 -16.74
N SER A 126 9.04 14.43 -16.54
CA SER A 126 10.50 14.54 -16.62
C SER A 126 10.97 15.03 -17.99
N ASP A 127 10.36 14.54 -19.06
CA ASP A 127 10.71 14.90 -20.45
C ASP A 127 9.89 16.07 -21.03
N SER A 128 9.10 16.75 -20.19
CA SER A 128 8.14 17.77 -20.64
C SER A 128 8.80 19.05 -21.16
N GLU A 129 8.03 19.84 -21.92
CA GLU A 129 8.40 21.22 -22.29
C GLU A 129 8.68 22.06 -21.05
N LEU A 130 7.92 21.88 -19.97
CA LEU A 130 8.12 22.56 -18.69
C LEU A 130 9.49 22.25 -18.07
N SER A 131 9.94 21.00 -18.11
CA SER A 131 11.27 20.62 -17.61
C SER A 131 12.38 21.26 -18.43
N GLN A 132 12.23 21.28 -19.75
CA GLN A 132 13.19 21.94 -20.65
C GLN A 132 13.21 23.46 -20.46
N GLU A 133 12.03 24.08 -20.29
CA GLU A 133 11.91 25.51 -20.00
C GLU A 133 12.60 25.86 -18.68
N LEU A 134 12.43 25.05 -17.64
CA LEU A 134 13.11 25.22 -16.35
C LEU A 134 14.63 25.06 -16.45
N GLU A 135 15.12 24.05 -17.15
CA GLU A 135 16.56 23.86 -17.40
C GLU A 135 17.15 25.07 -18.14
N ASN A 136 16.45 25.54 -19.18
CA ASN A 136 16.84 26.70 -19.96
C ASN A 136 16.84 27.98 -19.12
N SER A 137 15.80 28.24 -18.32
CA SER A 137 15.70 29.47 -17.53
C SER A 137 16.79 29.53 -16.44
N LEU A 138 17.13 28.40 -15.80
CA LEU A 138 18.28 28.30 -14.90
C LEU A 138 19.60 28.58 -15.65
N GLY A 139 19.78 28.01 -16.84
CA GLY A 139 20.94 28.26 -17.70
C GLY A 139 21.07 29.73 -18.13
N GLU A 140 19.96 30.37 -18.47
CA GLU A 140 19.90 31.79 -18.85
C GLU A 140 20.23 32.72 -17.68
N THR A 141 19.83 32.36 -16.45
CA THR A 141 20.25 33.07 -15.24
C THR A 141 21.78 33.02 -15.09
N ILE A 142 22.40 31.84 -15.23
CA ILE A 142 23.86 31.67 -15.14
C ILE A 142 24.58 32.53 -16.21
N GLU A 143 24.11 32.47 -17.46
CA GLU A 143 24.71 33.23 -18.57
C GLU A 143 24.57 34.74 -18.33
N SER A 144 23.40 35.20 -17.91
CA SER A 144 23.10 36.61 -17.66
C SER A 144 23.93 37.16 -16.50
N LEU A 145 24.07 36.41 -15.40
CA LEU A 145 24.95 36.77 -14.29
C LEU A 145 26.42 36.89 -14.72
N SER A 146 26.88 35.95 -15.55
CA SER A 146 28.25 35.96 -16.11
C SER A 146 28.51 37.15 -17.04
N GLN A 147 27.47 37.60 -17.77
CA GLN A 147 27.51 38.78 -18.62
C GLN A 147 27.26 40.09 -17.86
N GLN A 148 27.06 40.03 -16.54
CA GLN A 148 26.74 41.17 -15.68
C GLN A 148 25.41 41.87 -16.04
N ASN A 149 24.48 41.11 -16.60
CA ASN A 149 23.16 41.58 -16.97
C ASN A 149 22.13 41.20 -15.91
N ILE A 150 22.06 42.01 -14.85
CA ILE A 150 21.24 41.74 -13.65
C ILE A 150 19.75 41.78 -13.96
N THR A 151 19.33 42.58 -14.94
CA THR A 151 17.91 42.66 -15.32
C THR A 151 17.45 41.36 -15.96
N ASP A 152 18.23 40.82 -16.90
CA ASP A 152 17.88 39.57 -17.58
C ASP A 152 18.04 38.36 -16.64
N ALA A 153 19.06 38.36 -15.76
CA ALA A 153 19.21 37.34 -14.73
C ALA A 153 18.01 37.27 -13.77
N ASN A 154 17.49 38.42 -13.32
CA ASN A 154 16.30 38.45 -12.49
C ASN A 154 15.05 37.91 -13.21
N ASN A 155 14.87 38.26 -14.49
CA ASN A 155 13.71 37.78 -15.25
C ASN A 155 13.76 36.26 -15.43
N ALA A 156 14.93 35.70 -15.80
CA ALA A 156 15.12 34.27 -15.98
C ALA A 156 15.01 33.49 -14.64
N SER A 157 15.50 34.06 -13.54
CA SER A 157 15.35 33.49 -12.19
C SER A 157 13.88 33.44 -11.75
N GLN A 158 13.11 34.50 -12.02
CA GLN A 158 11.67 34.51 -11.75
C GLN A 158 10.90 33.49 -12.60
N GLU A 159 11.25 33.36 -13.88
CA GLU A 159 10.68 32.33 -14.76
C GLU A 159 10.99 30.91 -14.25
N SER A 160 12.22 30.69 -13.76
CA SER A 160 12.61 29.42 -13.13
C SER A 160 11.72 29.11 -11.92
N LEU A 161 11.46 30.09 -11.05
CA LEU A 161 10.56 29.93 -9.90
C LEU A 161 9.13 29.57 -10.31
N ASP A 162 8.57 30.27 -11.30
CA ASP A 162 7.22 29.99 -11.81
C ASP A 162 7.13 28.56 -12.37
N ASN A 163 8.16 28.12 -13.11
CA ASN A 163 8.25 26.77 -13.67
C ASN A 163 8.38 25.69 -12.58
N MET A 164 9.21 25.93 -11.55
CA MET A 164 9.33 25.04 -10.40
C MET A 164 8.01 24.88 -9.64
N GLU A 165 7.26 25.97 -9.43
CA GLU A 165 5.95 25.92 -8.77
C GLU A 165 4.94 25.11 -9.59
N MET A 166 4.91 25.30 -10.92
CA MET A 166 4.07 24.50 -11.81
C MET A 166 4.44 23.01 -11.78
N MET A 167 5.74 22.71 -11.79
CA MET A 167 6.23 21.33 -11.75
C MET A 167 5.89 20.65 -10.41
N MET A 168 6.05 21.37 -9.29
CA MET A 168 5.65 20.89 -7.96
C MET A 168 4.15 20.58 -7.90
N GLN A 169 3.30 21.41 -8.53
CA GLN A 169 1.86 21.13 -8.62
C GLN A 169 1.57 19.85 -9.43
N GLN A 170 2.25 19.64 -10.56
CA GLN A 170 2.08 18.42 -11.34
C GLN A 170 2.55 17.19 -10.54
N MET A 171 3.68 17.30 -9.84
CA MET A 171 4.19 16.24 -8.97
C MET A 171 3.23 15.88 -7.83
N MET A 172 2.59 16.87 -7.21
CA MET A 172 1.53 16.63 -6.20
C MET A 172 0.33 15.89 -6.80
N ASN A 173 -0.08 16.23 -8.03
CA ASN A 173 -1.18 15.53 -8.71
C ASN A 173 -0.83 14.08 -9.02
N ILE A 174 0.39 13.82 -9.51
CA ILE A 174 0.87 12.45 -9.81
C ILE A 174 0.92 11.61 -8.54
N GLN A 175 1.50 12.12 -7.45
CA GLN A 175 1.55 11.42 -6.16
C GLN A 175 0.14 11.15 -5.62
N GLN A 176 -0.78 12.11 -5.76
CA GLN A 176 -2.18 11.91 -5.38
C GLN A 176 -2.86 10.84 -6.24
N GLY A 177 -2.63 10.83 -7.56
CA GLY A 177 -3.12 9.81 -8.49
C GLY A 177 -2.62 8.41 -8.11
N PHE A 178 -1.32 8.29 -7.86
CA PHE A 178 -0.69 7.05 -7.42
C PHE A 178 -1.29 6.52 -6.11
N SER A 179 -1.43 7.39 -5.11
CA SER A 179 -2.07 7.02 -3.84
C SER A 179 -3.54 6.62 -4.04
N GLN A 180 -4.27 7.37 -4.87
CA GLN A 180 -5.68 7.09 -5.13
C GLN A 180 -5.88 5.75 -5.85
N GLU A 181 -5.12 5.45 -6.89
CA GLU A 181 -5.24 4.20 -7.64
C GLU A 181 -4.92 3.01 -6.72
N THR A 182 -3.77 3.05 -6.05
CA THR A 182 -3.31 1.94 -5.24
C THR A 182 -4.12 1.72 -3.95
N VAL A 183 -4.70 2.78 -3.38
CA VAL A 183 -5.58 2.67 -2.19
C VAL A 183 -7.02 2.34 -2.57
N SER A 184 -7.54 2.89 -3.68
CA SER A 184 -8.93 2.64 -4.10
C SER A 184 -9.14 1.20 -4.51
N GLU A 185 -8.23 0.63 -5.31
CA GLU A 185 -8.29 -0.77 -5.70
C GLU A 185 -8.32 -1.69 -4.46
N MET A 186 -7.46 -1.40 -3.49
CA MET A 186 -7.39 -2.14 -2.23
C MET A 186 -8.68 -2.02 -1.41
N ILE A 187 -9.29 -0.83 -1.33
CA ILE A 187 -10.58 -0.62 -0.67
C ILE A 187 -11.69 -1.42 -1.37
N GLU A 188 -11.72 -1.46 -2.70
CA GLU A 188 -12.72 -2.24 -3.45
C GLU A 188 -12.59 -3.73 -3.17
N LYS A 189 -11.36 -4.27 -3.19
CA LYS A 189 -11.07 -5.67 -2.81
C LYS A 189 -11.55 -5.97 -1.38
N PHE A 190 -11.24 -5.09 -0.42
CA PHE A 190 -11.70 -5.25 0.96
C PHE A 190 -13.22 -5.18 1.12
N GLN A 191 -13.90 -4.30 0.37
CA GLN A 191 -15.36 -4.20 0.38
C GLN A 191 -16.01 -5.46 -0.20
N GLY A 192 -15.45 -6.03 -1.26
CA GLY A 192 -15.87 -7.32 -1.81
C GLY A 192 -15.78 -8.43 -0.77
N LEU A 193 -14.62 -8.59 -0.13
CA LEU A 193 -14.42 -9.57 0.95
C LEU A 193 -15.42 -9.36 2.10
N MET A 194 -15.64 -8.12 2.51
CA MET A 194 -16.59 -7.78 3.57
C MET A 194 -18.03 -8.15 3.18
N GLN A 195 -18.43 -7.89 1.93
CA GLN A 195 -19.74 -8.25 1.42
C GLN A 195 -19.93 -9.78 1.36
N ASP A 196 -18.92 -10.51 0.90
CA ASP A 196 -18.94 -11.96 0.83
C ASP A 196 -19.02 -12.60 2.22
N MET A 197 -18.28 -12.05 3.20
CA MET A 197 -18.37 -12.51 4.60
C MET A 197 -19.74 -12.23 5.24
N LEU A 198 -20.31 -11.05 5.01
CA LEU A 198 -21.65 -10.71 5.50
C LEU A 198 -22.71 -11.62 4.87
N TYR A 199 -22.59 -11.89 3.57
CA TYR A 199 -23.47 -12.81 2.87
C TYR A 199 -23.35 -14.23 3.44
N LEU A 200 -22.12 -14.71 3.62
CA LEU A 200 -21.85 -16.02 4.20
C LEU A 200 -22.39 -16.16 5.63
N SER A 201 -22.19 -15.12 6.47
CA SER A 201 -22.72 -15.06 7.84
C SER A 201 -24.26 -15.13 7.85
N SER A 202 -24.92 -14.45 6.91
CA SER A 202 -26.38 -14.51 6.75
C SER A 202 -26.87 -15.88 6.26
N GLU A 203 -26.16 -16.53 5.35
CA GLU A 203 -26.52 -17.89 4.90
C GLU A 203 -26.30 -18.94 6.00
N GLU A 204 -25.23 -18.79 6.81
CA GLU A 204 -24.98 -19.62 7.99
C GLU A 204 -26.09 -19.45 9.04
N GLU A 205 -26.57 -18.22 9.26
CA GLU A 205 -27.71 -17.93 10.15
C GLU A 205 -29.00 -18.63 9.68
N LYS A 206 -29.33 -18.51 8.39
CA LYS A 206 -30.49 -19.19 7.80
C LYS A 206 -30.38 -20.69 7.93
N LEU A 207 -29.20 -21.26 7.63
CA LEU A 207 -28.97 -22.69 7.76
C LEU A 207 -29.13 -23.14 9.21
N ARG A 208 -28.63 -22.37 10.17
CA ARG A 208 -28.81 -22.64 11.59
C ARG A 208 -30.27 -22.65 12.01
N ASP A 209 -31.07 -21.73 11.50
CA ASP A 209 -32.50 -21.69 11.79
C ASP A 209 -33.24 -22.91 11.20
N ASP A 210 -32.88 -23.34 9.99
CA ASP A 210 -33.38 -24.59 9.39
C ASP A 210 -33.01 -25.82 10.23
N VAL A 211 -31.80 -25.85 10.78
CA VAL A 211 -31.32 -26.91 11.69
C VAL A 211 -32.11 -26.92 13.00
N LYS A 212 -32.39 -25.75 13.59
CA LYS A 212 -33.18 -25.63 14.82
C LYS A 212 -34.62 -26.10 14.66
N GLN A 213 -35.21 -25.88 13.49
CA GLN A 213 -36.57 -26.32 13.18
C GLN A 213 -36.67 -27.81 12.80
N SER A 214 -35.52 -28.46 12.57
CA SER A 214 -35.44 -29.86 12.17
C SER A 214 -35.53 -30.82 13.34
N SER A 215 -36.03 -32.03 13.06
CA SER A 215 -36.01 -33.15 14.00
C SER A 215 -34.79 -34.05 13.75
N ARG A 216 -34.26 -34.68 14.81
CA ARG A 216 -33.13 -35.64 14.72
C ARG A 216 -33.38 -36.78 13.73
N ASN A 217 -34.65 -37.15 13.53
CA ASN A 217 -35.03 -38.22 12.61
C ASN A 217 -35.37 -37.72 11.20
N SER A 218 -35.21 -36.41 10.93
CA SER A 218 -35.54 -35.83 9.64
C SER A 218 -34.64 -36.40 8.53
N PRO A 219 -35.20 -36.76 7.36
CA PRO A 219 -34.41 -37.11 6.19
C PRO A 219 -33.66 -35.91 5.59
N ARG A 220 -34.08 -34.67 5.90
CA ARG A 220 -33.45 -33.43 5.42
C ARG A 220 -32.08 -33.13 6.02
N LEU A 221 -31.67 -33.81 7.09
CA LEU A 221 -30.37 -33.53 7.74
C LEU A 221 -29.17 -33.70 6.80
N ARG A 222 -29.27 -34.63 5.84
CA ARG A 222 -28.23 -34.81 4.81
C ARG A 222 -28.14 -33.62 3.86
N GLU A 223 -29.27 -33.02 3.53
CA GLU A 223 -29.34 -31.80 2.71
C GLU A 223 -28.72 -30.61 3.47
N LEU A 224 -29.05 -30.45 4.76
CA LEU A 224 -28.50 -29.39 5.61
C LEU A 224 -26.97 -29.53 5.78
N ALA A 225 -26.47 -30.75 5.96
CA ALA A 225 -25.02 -31.01 5.99
C ALA A 225 -24.34 -30.67 4.65
N SER A 226 -25.00 -30.95 3.52
CA SER A 226 -24.49 -30.55 2.20
C SER A 226 -24.48 -29.03 2.01
N ARG A 227 -25.48 -28.31 2.53
CA ARG A 227 -25.49 -26.84 2.53
C ARG A 227 -24.36 -26.30 3.42
N GLN A 228 -24.12 -26.91 4.58
CA GLN A 228 -23.00 -26.54 5.46
C GLN A 228 -21.64 -26.68 4.75
N GLN A 229 -21.44 -27.78 4.01
CA GLN A 229 -20.23 -27.96 3.21
C GLN A 229 -20.06 -26.85 2.16
N LEU A 230 -21.14 -26.49 1.46
CA LEU A 230 -21.09 -25.42 0.46
C LEU A 230 -20.67 -24.08 1.07
N LEU A 231 -21.18 -23.74 2.26
CA LEU A 231 -20.80 -22.52 2.98
C LEU A 231 -19.32 -22.57 3.41
N GLN A 232 -18.83 -23.74 3.82
CA GLN A 232 -17.42 -23.94 4.14
C GLN A 232 -16.52 -23.79 2.91
N ASP A 233 -16.92 -24.31 1.74
CA ASP A 233 -16.17 -24.15 0.50
C ASP A 233 -16.11 -22.67 0.07
N GLN A 234 -17.21 -21.92 0.27
CA GLN A 234 -17.24 -20.47 0.07
C GLN A 234 -16.28 -19.74 1.01
N LEU A 235 -16.23 -20.13 2.30
CA LEU A 235 -15.26 -19.58 3.25
C LEU A 235 -13.81 -19.81 2.80
N GLN A 236 -13.50 -20.99 2.25
CA GLN A 236 -12.16 -21.28 1.72
C GLN A 236 -11.81 -20.37 0.53
N SER A 237 -12.75 -20.12 -0.36
CA SER A 237 -12.56 -19.17 -1.46
C SER A 237 -12.28 -17.74 -0.95
N ILE A 238 -13.07 -17.27 0.02
CA ILE A 238 -12.86 -15.96 0.66
C ILE A 238 -11.50 -15.90 1.36
N THR A 239 -11.11 -16.99 2.03
CA THR A 239 -9.81 -17.09 2.71
C THR A 239 -8.66 -16.97 1.70
N LYS A 240 -8.77 -17.61 0.54
CA LYS A 240 -7.77 -17.51 -0.52
C LYS A 240 -7.63 -16.07 -1.03
N GLN A 241 -8.75 -15.41 -1.33
CA GLN A 241 -8.74 -14.02 -1.77
C GLN A 241 -8.19 -13.07 -0.70
N MET A 242 -8.50 -13.33 0.58
CA MET A 242 -7.91 -12.59 1.69
C MET A 242 -6.39 -12.78 1.76
N MET A 243 -5.88 -14.00 1.57
CA MET A 243 -4.44 -14.26 1.56
C MET A 243 -3.74 -13.56 0.39
N GLU A 244 -4.34 -13.59 -0.81
CA GLU A 244 -3.86 -12.84 -1.97
C GLU A 244 -3.78 -11.34 -1.65
N LEU A 245 -4.82 -10.76 -1.07
CA LEU A 245 -4.81 -9.35 -0.66
C LEU A 245 -3.81 -9.05 0.45
N SER A 246 -3.50 -10.01 1.32
CA SER A 246 -2.49 -9.83 2.36
C SER A 246 -1.12 -9.60 1.76
N ASN A 247 -0.85 -10.12 0.56
CA ASN A 247 0.42 -9.89 -0.15
C ASN A 247 0.59 -8.44 -0.61
N GLU A 248 -0.50 -7.67 -0.69
CA GLU A 248 -0.50 -6.29 -1.16
C GLU A 248 -0.49 -5.26 -0.01
N THR A 249 -0.76 -5.68 1.24
CA THR A 249 -0.89 -4.75 2.38
C THR A 249 -0.70 -5.36 3.76
N PHE A 250 -0.09 -4.57 4.66
CA PHE A 250 0.00 -4.89 6.09
C PHE A 250 -1.32 -4.78 6.85
N ALA A 251 -2.38 -4.31 6.19
CA ALA A 251 -3.65 -4.11 6.84
C ALA A 251 -4.36 -5.43 7.21
N ILE A 252 -3.97 -6.55 6.60
CA ILE A 252 -4.45 -7.88 6.99
C ILE A 252 -3.59 -8.43 8.13
N THR A 253 -4.10 -8.26 9.35
CA THR A 253 -3.42 -8.68 10.58
C THR A 253 -3.74 -10.12 11.00
N PRO A 254 -2.98 -10.73 11.94
CA PRO A 254 -3.27 -12.07 12.46
C PRO A 254 -4.66 -12.21 13.12
N GLU A 255 -5.27 -11.11 13.58
CA GLU A 255 -6.65 -11.06 14.08
C GLU A 255 -7.66 -11.57 13.04
N PHE A 256 -7.43 -11.27 11.75
CA PHE A 256 -8.28 -11.73 10.65
C PHE A 256 -8.21 -13.25 10.49
N GLY A 257 -6.98 -13.78 10.48
CA GLY A 257 -6.74 -15.22 10.43
C GLY A 257 -7.40 -15.97 11.59
N ARG A 258 -7.45 -15.36 12.78
CA ARG A 258 -8.17 -15.93 13.94
C ARG A 258 -9.68 -16.00 13.72
N GLY A 259 -10.30 -14.93 13.21
CA GLY A 259 -11.74 -14.91 12.90
C GLY A 259 -12.12 -15.94 11.84
N ILE A 260 -11.33 -16.04 10.77
CA ILE A 260 -11.51 -17.02 9.69
C ILE A 260 -11.28 -18.46 10.20
N GLY A 261 -10.25 -18.69 11.02
CA GLY A 261 -10.00 -19.98 11.63
C GLY A 261 -11.14 -20.44 12.54
N LYS A 262 -11.67 -19.53 13.37
CA LYS A 262 -12.87 -19.75 14.20
C LYS A 262 -14.09 -20.09 13.34
N ALA A 263 -14.30 -19.36 12.25
CA ALA A 263 -15.37 -19.62 11.30
C ALA A 263 -15.26 -21.04 10.68
N ASN A 264 -14.09 -21.38 10.14
CA ASN A 264 -13.86 -22.66 9.48
C ASN A 264 -14.00 -23.85 10.44
N ALA A 265 -13.43 -23.74 11.65
CA ALA A 265 -13.57 -24.78 12.68
C ALA A 265 -15.04 -24.97 13.11
N GLY A 266 -15.78 -23.86 13.29
CA GLY A 266 -17.22 -23.91 13.59
C GLY A 266 -18.02 -24.60 12.49
N MET A 267 -17.77 -24.27 11.22
CA MET A 267 -18.45 -24.89 10.08
C MET A 267 -18.13 -26.39 9.93
N GLU A 268 -16.87 -26.79 10.12
CA GLU A 268 -16.44 -28.20 10.06
C GLU A 268 -17.13 -29.03 11.15
N GLU A 269 -17.11 -28.53 12.39
CA GLU A 269 -17.77 -29.19 13.51
C GLU A 269 -19.30 -29.19 13.34
N ALA A 270 -19.90 -28.12 12.84
CA ALA A 270 -21.33 -28.09 12.53
C ALA A 270 -21.72 -29.19 11.53
N LYS A 271 -20.97 -29.33 10.43
CA LYS A 271 -21.15 -30.38 9.41
C LYS A 271 -21.06 -31.78 10.02
N THR A 272 -20.07 -32.01 10.88
CA THR A 272 -19.91 -33.28 11.60
C THR A 272 -21.11 -33.57 12.51
N LYS A 273 -21.53 -32.59 13.33
CA LYS A 273 -22.68 -32.78 14.23
C LYS A 273 -24.01 -32.94 13.48
N LEU A 274 -24.16 -32.36 12.29
CA LEU A 274 -25.34 -32.62 11.43
C LEU A 274 -25.36 -34.06 10.93
N THR A 275 -24.20 -34.60 10.55
CA THR A 275 -24.04 -36.01 10.14
C THR A 275 -24.34 -36.97 11.29
N ASP A 276 -23.91 -36.62 12.51
CA ASP A 276 -24.19 -37.34 13.75
C ASP A 276 -25.62 -37.16 14.28
N ARG A 277 -26.44 -36.34 13.59
CA ARG A 277 -27.81 -35.97 14.00
C ARG A 277 -27.89 -35.28 15.36
N ASN A 278 -26.81 -34.58 15.77
CA ASN A 278 -26.73 -33.81 16.99
C ASN A 278 -27.00 -32.31 16.75
N LEU A 279 -28.27 -31.99 16.50
CA LEU A 279 -28.71 -30.66 16.06
C LEU A 279 -28.37 -29.53 17.05
N ASN A 280 -28.42 -29.81 18.35
CA ASN A 280 -28.11 -28.82 19.38
C ASN A 280 -26.64 -28.40 19.34
N GLN A 281 -25.72 -29.34 19.07
CA GLN A 281 -24.31 -29.01 18.96
C GLN A 281 -23.99 -28.42 17.59
N ALA A 282 -24.64 -28.89 16.52
CA ALA A 282 -24.54 -28.26 15.21
C ALA A 282 -24.87 -26.77 15.29
N GLY A 283 -26.03 -26.40 15.86
CA GLY A 283 -26.44 -25.00 15.99
C GLY A 283 -25.48 -24.14 16.82
N LYS A 284 -24.81 -24.70 17.84
CA LYS A 284 -23.79 -23.98 18.61
C LYS A 284 -22.50 -23.74 17.83
N ASN A 285 -22.09 -24.71 17.02
CA ASN A 285 -20.90 -24.57 16.18
C ASN A 285 -21.17 -23.58 15.03
N GLN A 286 -22.39 -23.54 14.51
CA GLN A 286 -22.84 -22.50 13.57
C GLN A 286 -22.85 -21.11 14.22
N ASP A 287 -23.25 -20.99 15.50
CA ASP A 287 -23.12 -19.74 16.27
C ASP A 287 -21.66 -19.28 16.37
N ALA A 288 -20.75 -20.19 16.69
CA ALA A 288 -19.32 -19.89 16.74
C ALA A 288 -18.77 -19.48 15.37
N ALA A 289 -19.28 -20.11 14.30
CA ALA A 289 -18.88 -19.79 12.94
C ALA A 289 -19.28 -18.36 12.55
N MET A 290 -20.54 -17.98 12.79
CA MET A 290 -21.04 -16.63 12.58
C MET A 290 -20.27 -15.59 13.40
N GLU A 291 -19.91 -15.91 14.64
CA GLU A 291 -19.09 -15.02 15.48
C GLU A 291 -17.73 -14.74 14.84
N GLY A 292 -17.04 -15.77 14.34
CA GLY A 292 -15.76 -15.62 13.62
C GLY A 292 -15.88 -14.80 12.33
N LEU A 293 -16.93 -15.04 11.54
CA LEU A 293 -17.21 -14.26 10.32
C LEU A 293 -17.46 -12.77 10.63
N ASN A 294 -18.22 -12.49 11.68
CA ASN A 294 -18.54 -11.12 12.08
C ASN A 294 -17.32 -10.39 12.66
N GLU A 295 -16.47 -11.09 13.42
CA GLU A 295 -15.18 -10.56 13.88
C GLU A 295 -14.26 -10.19 12.71
N ALA A 296 -14.11 -11.08 11.72
CA ALA A 296 -13.31 -10.81 10.53
C ALA A 296 -13.88 -9.63 9.71
N THR A 297 -15.21 -9.58 9.54
CA THR A 297 -15.91 -8.47 8.87
C THR A 297 -15.68 -7.14 9.58
N LEU A 298 -15.71 -7.12 10.91
CA LEU A 298 -15.45 -5.92 11.69
C LEU A 298 -14.01 -5.42 11.49
N GLY A 299 -13.05 -6.34 11.49
CA GLY A 299 -11.65 -6.04 11.15
C GLY A 299 -11.55 -5.36 9.77
N LEU A 300 -12.24 -5.90 8.77
CA LEU A 300 -12.19 -5.38 7.40
C LEU A 300 -12.76 -3.96 7.33
N SER A 301 -13.83 -3.70 8.08
CA SER A 301 -14.41 -2.36 8.20
C SER A 301 -13.44 -1.34 8.81
N ILE A 302 -12.64 -1.74 9.79
CA ILE A 302 -11.64 -0.87 10.43
C ILE A 302 -10.53 -0.53 9.43
N VAL A 303 -10.02 -1.53 8.71
CA VAL A 303 -9.01 -1.33 7.66
C VAL A 303 -9.51 -0.38 6.57
N CYS A 304 -10.71 -0.62 6.03
CA CYS A 304 -11.32 0.27 5.04
C CYS A 304 -11.43 1.72 5.53
N LYS A 305 -11.74 1.94 6.81
CA LYS A 305 -11.78 3.29 7.41
C LYS A 305 -10.39 3.91 7.52
N ALA A 306 -9.38 3.13 7.92
CA ALA A 306 -8.00 3.58 8.04
C ALA A 306 -7.43 3.98 6.67
N CYS A 307 -7.60 3.16 5.64
CA CYS A 307 -7.18 3.46 4.27
C CYS A 307 -7.82 4.75 3.75
N ARG A 308 -9.11 4.97 4.00
CA ARG A 308 -9.80 6.22 3.63
C ARG A 308 -9.27 7.46 4.36
N SER A 309 -8.78 7.30 5.59
CA SER A 309 -8.20 8.41 6.35
C SER A 309 -6.76 8.73 5.93
N GLN A 310 -6.02 7.75 5.40
CA GLN A 310 -4.67 7.91 4.86
C GLN A 310 -4.66 8.41 3.41
N ALA A 311 -5.71 8.12 2.62
CA ALA A 311 -5.93 8.70 1.29
C ALA A 311 -6.37 10.18 1.33
N LEU A 312 -6.61 10.73 2.52
CA LEU A 312 -6.64 12.17 2.70
C LEU A 312 -5.18 12.60 2.90
N PRO A 313 -4.67 13.63 2.20
CA PRO A 313 -3.32 14.10 2.40
C PRO A 313 -3.13 14.49 3.88
N VAL A 314 -2.55 13.59 4.67
CA VAL A 314 -2.09 13.85 6.03
C VAL A 314 -0.76 14.56 5.89
N GLY A 315 -0.82 15.81 5.42
CA GLY A 315 0.36 16.63 5.09
C GLY A 315 0.12 18.13 4.99
N MET A 316 -1.13 18.63 5.11
CA MET A 316 -1.44 20.07 5.21
C MET A 316 -1.86 20.51 6.62
N ASN A 317 -1.27 19.90 7.65
CA ASN A 317 -1.39 20.39 9.02
C ASN A 317 -0.06 20.18 9.75
N ASN A 318 0.95 20.96 9.36
CA ASN A 318 1.82 21.72 10.26
C ASN A 318 2.79 22.53 9.39
N PHE A 319 2.80 23.85 9.66
CA PHE A 319 3.50 24.97 9.02
C PHE A 319 2.77 25.61 7.84
#